data_AF-A0A2A5H7Z9-F1
#
_entry.id   AF-A0A2A5H7Z9-F1
#
_cell.length_a   1.000
_cell.length_b   1.000
_cell.length_c   1.000
_cell.angle_alpha   90.00
_cell.angle_beta   90.00
_cell.angle_gamma   90.00
#
_symmetry.space_group_name_H-M   'P 1'
#
loop_
_entity.id
_entity.type
_entity.pdbx_description
1 polymer ?
#
loop_
_entity_poly.entity_id
_entity_poly.type
_entity_poly.pdbx_seq_one_letter_code
_entity_poly.pdbx_strand_id
1 'polypeptide(L)'
;MKHLSVLCLLITLFCFSVKAQTDSTHYDKALADSLKADDYGMRMYYFVILKTGTNTSDNKEEISAAFRGHLDNINKLVQEGKLIVAGPFGKNEKQYRGLFIFIAENKEEVEKFLSTDPAVAQSFLEAEIYDWYGSAALPTYLPYAKKVSKKNP
;
A
#
# COMPACT_ATOMS: atom_id res chain seq x y z
N MET A 1 -2.85 68.80 -7.13
CA MET A 1 -1.96 67.91 -7.92
C MET A 1 -0.97 67.13 -7.05
N LYS A 2 -0.29 67.72 -6.06
CA LYS A 2 0.66 67.01 -5.16
C LYS A 2 0.03 65.86 -4.35
N HIS A 3 -1.22 66.01 -3.90
CA HIS A 3 -1.94 64.95 -3.16
C HIS A 3 -2.43 63.79 -4.05
N LEU A 4 -2.61 64.03 -5.35
CA LEU A 4 -3.04 63.00 -6.31
C LEU A 4 -1.87 62.06 -6.66
N SER A 5 -0.64 62.59 -6.69
CA SER A 5 0.59 61.81 -6.89
C SER A 5 0.95 60.92 -5.68
N VAL A 6 0.65 61.36 -4.46
CA VAL A 6 0.88 60.57 -3.23
C VAL A 6 -0.14 59.43 -3.11
N LEU A 7 -1.38 59.65 -3.53
CA LEU A 7 -2.42 58.62 -3.53
C LEU A 7 -2.13 57.51 -4.56
N CYS A 8 -1.58 57.87 -5.74
CA CYS A 8 -1.16 56.89 -6.75
C CYS A 8 0.03 56.01 -6.29
N LEU A 9 0.95 56.56 -5.48
CA LEU A 9 2.13 55.82 -4.99
C LEU A 9 1.78 54.82 -3.87
N LEU A 10 0.73 55.08 -3.09
CA LEU A 10 0.23 54.17 -2.05
C LEU A 10 -0.55 52.97 -2.64
N ILE A 11 -1.19 53.14 -3.79
CA ILE A 11 -1.94 52.07 -4.46
C ILE A 11 -1.00 51.08 -5.16
N THR A 12 0.15 51.53 -5.68
CA THR A 12 1.13 50.64 -6.31
C THR A 12 1.88 49.75 -5.31
N LEU A 13 2.10 50.19 -4.07
CA LEU A 13 2.70 49.35 -3.02
C LEU A 13 1.78 48.25 -2.49
N PHE A 14 0.45 48.39 -2.62
CA PHE A 14 -0.50 47.38 -2.16
C PHE A 14 -0.67 46.21 -3.15
N CYS A 15 -0.41 46.44 -4.44
CA CYS A 15 -0.55 45.39 -5.47
C CYS A 15 0.61 44.38 -5.49
N PHE A 16 1.77 44.68 -4.90
CA PHE A 16 2.92 43.74 -4.88
C PHE A 16 2.88 42.72 -3.74
N SER A 17 1.99 42.86 -2.75
CA SER A 17 1.95 41.94 -1.59
C SER A 17 1.02 40.74 -1.77
N VAL A 18 0.36 40.57 -2.93
CA VAL A 18 -0.69 39.54 -3.13
C VAL A 18 -0.21 38.33 -3.98
N LYS A 19 1.11 38.09 -4.07
CA LYS A 19 1.66 36.91 -4.78
C LYS A 19 2.52 35.97 -3.90
N ALA A 20 2.34 35.99 -2.58
CA ALA A 20 3.16 35.18 -1.66
C ALA A 20 2.39 34.13 -0.85
N GLN A 21 1.12 33.87 -1.15
CA GLN A 21 0.34 32.82 -0.47
C GLN A 21 -0.23 31.83 -1.49
N THR A 22 0.60 30.89 -1.92
CA THR A 22 0.12 29.62 -2.47
C THR A 22 0.96 28.49 -1.88
N ASP A 23 0.27 27.66 -1.10
CA ASP A 23 0.54 26.27 -0.72
C ASP A 23 1.68 25.94 0.26
N SER A 24 1.32 25.55 1.50
CA SER A 24 2.02 24.50 2.29
C SER A 24 1.46 24.27 3.72
N THR A 25 0.15 24.35 3.97
CA THR A 25 -0.40 23.89 5.26
C THR A 25 -0.77 22.40 5.28
N HIS A 26 -0.72 21.70 4.14
CA HIS A 26 -1.07 20.27 4.05
C HIS A 26 0.16 19.33 4.04
N TYR A 27 1.33 19.78 3.57
CA TYR A 27 2.49 18.91 3.40
C TYR A 27 3.22 18.67 4.73
N ASP A 28 3.25 17.41 5.17
CA ASP A 28 4.05 16.95 6.30
C ASP A 28 5.28 16.19 5.77
N LYS A 29 6.43 16.86 5.78
CA LYS A 29 7.69 16.30 5.30
C LYS A 29 8.14 15.09 6.14
N ALA A 30 7.99 15.14 7.45
CA ALA A 30 8.45 14.06 8.32
C ALA A 30 7.63 12.78 8.07
N LEU A 31 6.32 12.94 7.88
CA LEU A 31 5.44 11.84 7.48
C LEU A 31 5.81 11.30 6.09
N ALA A 32 5.98 12.18 5.10
CA ALA A 32 6.37 11.79 3.74
C ALA A 32 7.70 11.00 3.72
N ASP A 33 8.73 11.51 4.39
CA ASP A 33 10.05 10.86 4.52
C ASP A 33 9.89 9.47 5.17
N SER A 34 9.12 9.37 6.28
CA SER A 34 8.93 8.10 6.99
C SER A 34 8.21 7.04 6.15
N LEU A 35 7.35 7.46 5.23
CA LEU A 35 6.59 6.59 4.34
C LEU A 35 7.32 6.30 3.01
N LYS A 36 8.51 6.89 2.80
CA LYS A 36 9.24 6.89 1.52
C LYS A 36 8.37 7.41 0.36
N ALA A 37 7.61 8.47 0.62
CA ALA A 37 6.79 9.11 -0.40
C ALA A 37 7.65 9.94 -1.37
N ASP A 38 7.30 9.92 -2.64
CA ASP A 38 7.79 10.88 -3.62
C ASP A 38 7.04 12.22 -3.53
N ASP A 39 7.36 13.15 -4.44
CA ASP A 39 6.76 14.48 -4.50
C ASP A 39 5.23 14.48 -4.68
N TYR A 40 4.66 13.36 -5.15
CA TYR A 40 3.21 13.18 -5.31
C TYR A 40 2.55 12.52 -4.10
N GLY A 41 3.30 12.17 -3.06
CA GLY A 41 2.76 11.41 -1.92
C GLY A 41 2.60 9.92 -2.23
N MET A 42 3.30 9.41 -3.23
CA MET A 42 3.16 8.06 -3.76
C MET A 42 4.45 7.26 -3.59
N ARG A 43 4.37 5.94 -3.81
CA ARG A 43 5.55 5.06 -3.90
C ARG A 43 5.25 3.81 -4.71
N MET A 44 6.32 3.15 -5.13
CA MET A 44 6.23 1.82 -5.73
C MET A 44 6.03 0.75 -4.67
N TYR A 45 5.17 -0.20 -5.00
CA TYR A 45 4.86 -1.42 -4.27
C TYR A 45 4.85 -2.60 -5.24
N TYR A 46 4.74 -3.81 -4.68
CA TYR A 46 4.47 -5.01 -5.46
C TYR A 46 3.04 -5.48 -5.21
N PHE A 47 2.19 -5.35 -6.23
CA PHE A 47 0.84 -5.86 -6.25
C PHE A 47 0.85 -7.31 -6.72
N VAL A 48 0.29 -8.21 -5.92
CA VAL A 48 0.26 -9.64 -6.22
C VAL A 48 -1.17 -10.11 -6.33
N ILE A 49 -1.45 -10.86 -7.38
CA ILE A 49 -2.70 -11.62 -7.54
C ILE A 49 -2.41 -13.08 -7.22
N LEU A 50 -3.21 -13.67 -6.33
CA LEU A 50 -3.21 -15.10 -6.09
C LEU A 50 -4.32 -15.77 -6.89
N LYS A 51 -3.97 -16.85 -7.59
CA LYS A 51 -4.89 -17.71 -8.35
C LYS A 51 -4.86 -19.12 -7.78
N THR A 52 -5.79 -19.97 -8.20
CA THR A 52 -5.69 -21.41 -7.96
C THR A 52 -4.46 -21.96 -8.67
N GLY A 53 -3.60 -22.67 -7.94
CA GLY A 53 -2.39 -23.28 -8.49
C GLY A 53 -2.64 -24.65 -9.13
N THR A 54 -1.56 -25.34 -9.47
CA THR A 54 -1.59 -26.62 -10.20
C THR A 54 -1.75 -27.85 -9.30
N ASN A 55 -1.62 -27.71 -7.98
CA ASN A 55 -1.84 -28.81 -7.06
C ASN A 55 -3.34 -29.12 -6.94
N THR A 56 -3.70 -30.34 -7.37
CA THR A 56 -5.08 -30.85 -7.36
C THR A 56 -5.30 -31.94 -6.28
N SER A 57 -4.44 -32.00 -5.25
CA SER A 57 -4.62 -32.91 -4.11
C SER A 57 -6.02 -32.73 -3.50
N ASP A 58 -6.66 -33.85 -3.14
CA ASP A 58 -7.95 -33.89 -2.44
C ASP A 58 -7.80 -34.27 -0.95
N ASN A 59 -6.55 -34.39 -0.48
CA ASN A 59 -6.23 -34.65 0.91
C ASN A 59 -6.61 -33.45 1.79
N LYS A 60 -7.67 -33.61 2.60
CA LYS A 60 -8.23 -32.52 3.39
C LYS A 60 -7.28 -32.04 4.49
N GLU A 61 -6.51 -32.95 5.07
CA GLU A 61 -5.54 -32.64 6.12
C GLU A 61 -4.39 -31.80 5.56
N GLU A 62 -3.88 -32.16 4.38
CA GLU A 62 -2.84 -31.41 3.66
C GLU A 62 -3.31 -30.00 3.31
N ILE A 63 -4.48 -29.88 2.66
CA ILE A 63 -5.07 -28.60 2.29
C ILE A 63 -5.28 -27.73 3.54
N SER A 64 -5.85 -28.29 4.61
CA SER A 64 -6.11 -27.54 5.84
C SER A 64 -4.82 -27.04 6.48
N ALA A 65 -3.77 -27.86 6.50
CA ALA A 65 -2.46 -27.47 7.02
C ALA A 65 -1.83 -26.36 6.17
N ALA A 66 -1.87 -26.47 4.85
CA ALA A 66 -1.32 -25.47 3.93
C ALA A 66 -2.00 -24.10 4.10
N PHE A 67 -3.34 -24.06 4.12
CA PHE A 67 -4.08 -22.81 4.25
C PHE A 67 -4.06 -22.22 5.67
N ARG A 68 -3.86 -23.03 6.72
CA ARG A 68 -3.56 -22.49 8.05
C ARG A 68 -2.21 -21.79 8.06
N GLY A 69 -1.18 -22.46 7.51
CA GLY A 69 0.15 -21.87 7.37
C GLY A 69 0.16 -20.62 6.49
N HIS A 70 -0.68 -20.56 5.47
CA HIS A 70 -0.91 -19.36 4.65
C HIS A 70 -1.34 -18.15 5.50
N LEU A 71 -2.36 -18.32 6.35
CA LEU A 71 -2.83 -17.25 7.24
C LEU A 71 -1.78 -16.86 8.28
N ASP A 72 -1.05 -17.82 8.84
CA ASP A 72 0.04 -17.55 9.78
C ASP A 72 1.17 -16.76 9.11
N ASN A 73 1.52 -17.09 7.86
CA ASN A 73 2.52 -16.37 7.08
C ASN A 73 2.07 -14.94 6.75
N ILE A 74 0.80 -14.72 6.39
CA ILE A 74 0.24 -13.37 6.20
C ILE A 74 0.42 -12.55 7.47
N ASN A 75 0.01 -13.08 8.62
CA ASN A 75 0.12 -12.38 9.90
C ASN A 75 1.57 -12.03 10.25
N LYS A 76 2.50 -12.98 10.03
CA LYS A 76 3.93 -12.74 10.21
C LYS A 76 4.44 -11.61 9.31
N LEU A 77 4.13 -11.63 8.02
CA LEU A 77 4.61 -10.63 7.06
C LEU A 77 4.02 -9.24 7.31
N VAL A 78 2.78 -9.17 7.82
CA VAL A 78 2.16 -7.91 8.29
C VAL A 78 2.90 -7.37 9.52
N GLN A 79 3.22 -8.23 10.49
CA GLN A 79 3.98 -7.82 11.69
C GLN A 79 5.40 -7.34 11.35
N GLU A 80 6.03 -7.94 10.34
CA GLU A 80 7.33 -7.54 9.82
C GLU A 80 7.28 -6.26 8.95
N GLY A 81 6.08 -5.71 8.70
CA GLY A 81 5.91 -4.51 7.87
C GLY A 81 6.13 -4.73 6.37
N LYS A 82 6.22 -5.98 5.93
CA LYS A 82 6.48 -6.38 4.53
C LYS A 82 5.18 -6.44 3.72
N LEU A 83 4.12 -6.94 4.32
CA LEU A 83 2.80 -7.08 3.70
C LEU A 83 1.86 -6.01 4.26
N ILE A 84 1.35 -5.13 3.40
CA ILE A 84 0.55 -3.98 3.84
C ILE A 84 -0.92 -4.12 3.53
N VAL A 85 -1.29 -4.92 2.54
CA VAL A 85 -2.70 -5.28 2.24
C VAL A 85 -2.74 -6.77 1.93
N ALA A 86 -3.68 -7.47 2.54
CA ALA A 86 -3.99 -8.86 2.24
C ALA A 86 -5.50 -9.07 2.29
N GLY A 87 -6.05 -9.77 1.30
CA GLY A 87 -7.47 -10.09 1.31
C GLY A 87 -7.91 -11.02 0.19
N PRO A 88 -8.98 -11.80 0.41
CA PRO A 88 -9.56 -12.62 -0.63
C PRO A 88 -10.32 -11.78 -1.65
N PHE A 89 -10.33 -12.22 -2.91
CA PHE A 89 -11.31 -11.74 -3.87
C PHE A 89 -12.66 -12.42 -3.62
N GLY A 90 -13.74 -11.71 -3.92
CA GLY A 90 -15.05 -12.34 -4.09
C GLY A 90 -15.08 -13.24 -5.32
N LYS A 91 -16.21 -13.94 -5.54
CA LYS A 91 -16.42 -14.72 -6.78
C LYS A 91 -16.25 -13.81 -8.00
N ASN A 92 -15.42 -14.25 -8.94
CA ASN A 92 -15.09 -13.49 -10.14
C ASN A 92 -14.81 -14.44 -11.31
N GLU A 93 -14.95 -13.95 -12.54
CA GLU A 93 -14.76 -14.73 -13.77
C GLU A 93 -13.31 -15.17 -13.98
N LYS A 94 -12.35 -14.43 -13.40
CA LYS A 94 -10.91 -14.68 -13.53
C LYS A 94 -10.37 -15.72 -12.54
N GLN A 95 -11.22 -16.26 -11.68
CA GLN A 95 -10.84 -17.23 -10.64
C GLN A 95 -9.75 -16.72 -9.69
N TYR A 96 -9.64 -15.40 -9.51
CA TYR A 96 -8.71 -14.82 -8.54
C TYR A 96 -9.16 -15.17 -7.13
N ARG A 97 -8.19 -15.54 -6.30
CA ARG A 97 -8.39 -16.05 -4.94
C ARG A 97 -8.12 -14.99 -3.90
N GLY A 98 -7.06 -14.22 -4.07
CA GLY A 98 -6.71 -13.13 -3.17
C GLY A 98 -5.72 -12.17 -3.80
N LEU A 99 -5.41 -11.10 -3.07
CA LEU A 99 -4.39 -10.14 -3.43
C LEU A 99 -3.49 -9.84 -2.25
N PHE A 100 -2.25 -9.49 -2.56
CA PHE A 100 -1.30 -8.89 -1.63
C PHE A 100 -0.76 -7.58 -2.18
N ILE A 101 -0.39 -6.68 -1.29
CA ILE A 101 0.46 -5.52 -1.62
C ILE A 101 1.66 -5.56 -0.69
N PHE A 102 2.85 -5.72 -1.27
CA PHE A 102 4.11 -5.79 -0.54
C PHE A 102 4.92 -4.51 -0.65
N ILE A 103 5.67 -4.24 0.40
CA ILE A 103 6.86 -3.39 0.40
C ILE A 103 8.08 -4.29 0.31
N ALA A 104 8.88 -4.13 -0.74
CA ALA A 104 10.12 -4.84 -0.96
C ALA A 104 11.08 -3.97 -1.79
N GLU A 105 12.36 -4.28 -1.79
CA GLU A 105 13.39 -3.58 -2.57
C GLU A 105 13.40 -4.05 -4.04
N ASN A 106 12.99 -5.28 -4.31
CA ASN A 106 12.91 -5.87 -5.65
C ASN A 106 11.91 -7.03 -5.72
N LYS A 107 11.66 -7.53 -6.93
CA LYS A 107 10.74 -8.63 -7.19
C LYS A 107 11.22 -9.95 -6.55
N GLU A 108 12.54 -10.21 -6.55
CA GLU A 108 13.13 -11.42 -5.98
C GLU A 108 12.88 -11.52 -4.47
N GLU A 109 12.81 -10.39 -3.77
CA GLU A 109 12.44 -10.36 -2.36
C GLU A 109 10.97 -10.72 -2.14
N VAL A 110 10.06 -10.27 -3.01
CA VAL A 110 8.65 -10.68 -2.97
C VAL A 110 8.49 -12.16 -3.22
N GLU A 111 9.23 -12.72 -4.19
CA GLU A 111 9.26 -14.16 -4.45
C GLU A 111 9.72 -14.95 -3.21
N LYS A 112 10.71 -14.44 -2.47
CA LYS A 112 11.11 -15.02 -1.18
C LYS A 112 9.99 -14.96 -0.15
N PHE A 113 9.28 -13.84 -0.02
CA PHE A 113 8.14 -13.73 0.91
C PHE A 113 7.00 -14.67 0.55
N LEU A 114 6.73 -14.86 -0.74
CA LEU A 114 5.74 -15.80 -1.23
C LEU A 114 6.17 -17.25 -1.02
N SER A 115 7.46 -17.57 -1.13
CA SER A 115 7.97 -18.93 -0.93
C SER A 115 7.85 -19.43 0.52
N THR A 116 7.69 -18.53 1.50
CA THR A 116 7.46 -18.93 2.90
C THR A 116 6.01 -19.31 3.17
N ASP A 117 5.11 -19.11 2.21
CA ASP A 117 3.70 -19.47 2.29
C ASP A 117 3.48 -20.94 1.89
N PRO A 118 3.03 -21.82 2.79
CA PRO A 118 2.83 -23.22 2.46
C PRO A 118 1.83 -23.46 1.32
N ALA A 119 0.81 -22.61 1.16
CA ALA A 119 -0.15 -22.76 0.08
C ALA A 119 0.46 -22.40 -1.28
N VAL A 120 1.42 -21.48 -1.32
CA VAL A 120 2.17 -21.16 -2.55
C VAL A 120 3.27 -22.20 -2.80
N ALA A 121 4.04 -22.56 -1.78
CA ALA A 121 5.14 -23.53 -1.89
C ALA A 121 4.67 -24.92 -2.33
N GLN A 122 3.45 -25.32 -1.95
CA GLN A 122 2.83 -26.58 -2.37
C GLN A 122 1.98 -26.42 -3.63
N SER A 123 2.02 -25.28 -4.32
CA SER A 123 1.28 -25.01 -5.56
C SER A 123 -0.24 -25.11 -5.44
N PHE A 124 -0.82 -24.95 -4.25
CA PHE A 124 -2.28 -24.75 -4.09
C PHE A 124 -2.70 -23.35 -4.56
N LEU A 125 -1.80 -22.37 -4.41
CA LEU A 125 -1.92 -21.02 -4.92
C LEU A 125 -0.75 -20.70 -5.86
N GLU A 126 -1.03 -19.93 -6.90
CA GLU A 126 -0.03 -19.35 -7.79
C GLU A 126 -0.09 -17.82 -7.69
N ALA A 127 1.07 -17.17 -7.70
CA ALA A 127 1.18 -15.72 -7.57
C ALA A 127 1.63 -15.06 -8.88
N GLU A 128 0.93 -13.99 -9.27
CA GLU A 128 1.37 -13.07 -10.32
C GLU A 128 1.77 -11.74 -9.69
N ILE A 129 2.98 -11.27 -9.98
CA ILE A 129 3.58 -10.08 -9.35
C ILE A 129 3.66 -8.94 -10.36
N TYR A 130 3.16 -7.76 -9.95
CA TYR A 130 3.14 -6.54 -10.74
C TYR A 130 3.72 -5.36 -9.94
N ASP A 131 4.50 -4.52 -10.60
CA ASP A 131 4.87 -3.22 -10.04
C ASP A 131 3.64 -2.34 -9.97
N TRP A 132 3.36 -1.76 -8.81
CA TRP A 132 2.19 -0.93 -8.59
C TRP A 132 2.55 0.38 -7.90
N TYR A 133 2.18 1.48 -8.55
CA TYR A 133 2.35 2.83 -8.03
C TYR A 133 1.09 3.25 -7.27
N GLY A 134 1.23 3.49 -5.96
CA GLY A 134 0.11 3.75 -5.07
C GLY A 134 0.46 4.76 -3.98
N SER A 135 -0.54 5.16 -3.20
CA SER A 135 -0.33 6.13 -2.11
C SER A 135 0.68 5.61 -1.09
N ALA A 136 1.69 6.43 -0.74
CA ALA A 136 2.66 6.12 0.31
C ALA A 136 2.01 6.03 1.69
N ALA A 137 0.83 6.64 1.88
CA ALA A 137 0.06 6.57 3.11
C ALA A 137 -0.65 5.23 3.32
N LEU A 138 -0.64 4.31 2.35
CA LEU A 138 -1.36 3.05 2.44
C LEU A 138 -1.04 2.24 3.72
N PRO A 139 0.21 2.08 4.19
CA PRO A 139 0.49 1.31 5.40
C PRO A 139 -0.09 1.91 6.70
N THR A 140 -0.50 3.18 6.68
CA THR A 140 -0.97 3.90 7.88
C THR A 140 -2.28 3.34 8.44
N TYR A 141 -3.05 2.54 7.69
CA TYR A 141 -4.27 1.91 8.21
C TYR A 141 -3.98 0.73 9.15
N LEU A 142 -2.82 0.08 9.05
CA LEU A 142 -2.52 -1.18 9.76
C LEU A 142 -2.72 -1.09 11.28
N PRO A 143 -2.29 -0.02 12.00
CA PRO A 143 -2.53 0.13 13.43
C PRO A 143 -4.03 0.23 13.80
N TYR A 144 -4.87 0.62 12.85
CA TYR A 144 -6.31 0.75 13.01
C TYR A 144 -7.06 -0.52 12.61
N ALA A 145 -6.51 -1.33 11.71
CA ALA A 145 -7.10 -2.60 11.28
C ALA A 145 -7.44 -3.50 12.48
N LYS A 146 -6.53 -3.61 13.45
CA LYS A 146 -6.78 -4.38 14.68
C LYS A 146 -7.88 -3.78 15.55
N LYS A 147 -8.03 -2.45 15.57
CA LYS A 147 -9.04 -1.75 16.38
C LYS A 147 -10.46 -1.94 15.85
N VAL A 148 -10.60 -2.18 14.55
CA VAL A 148 -11.92 -2.41 13.91
C VAL A 148 -12.33 -3.88 13.89
N SER A 149 -11.41 -4.79 14.21
CA SER A 149 -11.67 -6.23 14.26
C SER A 149 -12.21 -6.68 15.63
N LYS A 150 -13.38 -7.32 15.64
CA LYS A 150 -13.92 -7.97 16.85
C LYS A 150 -13.30 -9.35 17.12
N LYS A 151 -12.77 -9.98 16.08
CA LYS A 151 -12.18 -11.32 16.10
C LYS A 151 -10.98 -11.32 15.16
N ASN A 152 -9.99 -12.14 15.48
CA ASN A 152 -8.93 -12.45 14.51
C ASN A 152 -9.49 -13.52 13.55
N PRO A 153 -9.31 -13.34 12.23
CA PRO A 153 -9.63 -14.35 11.24
C PRO A 153 -8.75 -15.60 11.38
#